data_AF-A0A3D1CHF1-F1
#
_entry.id   AF-A0A3D1CHF1-F1
#
_cell.length_a   1.000
_cell.length_b   1.000
_cell.length_c   1.000
_cell.angle_alpha   90.00
_cell.angle_beta   90.00
_cell.angle_gamma   90.00
#
_symmetry.space_group_name_H-M   'P 1'
#
loop_
_entity.id
_entity.type
_entity.pdbx_description
1 polymer ?
#
loop_
_entity_poly.entity_id
_entity_poly.type
_entity_poly.pdbx_seq_one_letter_code
_entity_poly.pdbx_strand_id
1 'polypeptide(L)' 'LFTITRDGRVKDPEVVSASPENVFDNAAKTAILKWKFKPKVVDGEPVERRATQEIEFKLAR' A
#
# COMPACT_ATOMS: atom_id res chain seq x y z
N LEU A 1 3.30 3.42 -4.57
CA LEU A 1 3.55 4.41 -3.51
C LEU A 1 2.24 4.64 -2.77
N PHE A 2 2.24 4.68 -1.45
CA PHE A 2 1.06 5.03 -0.66
C PHE A 2 1.48 5.65 0.67
N THR A 3 0.53 6.26 1.37
CA THR A 3 0.74 6.83 2.70
C THR A 3 0.10 5.96 3.77
N ILE A 4 0.89 5.61 4.78
CA ILE A 4 0.42 4.98 6.01
C ILE A 4 0.14 6.11 7.01
N THR A 5 -1.09 6.19 7.47
CA THR A 5 -1.57 7.21 8.41
C THR A 5 -1.13 6.92 9.85
N ARG A 6 -1.35 7.87 10.77
CA ARG A 6 -0.97 7.76 12.20
C ARG A 6 -1.65 6.57 12.91
N ASP A 7 -2.82 6.16 12.45
CA ASP A 7 -3.59 5.01 12.94
C ASP A 7 -3.32 3.71 12.16
N GLY A 8 -2.39 3.75 11.19
CA GLY A 8 -1.91 2.59 10.45
C GLY A 8 -2.75 2.23 9.22
N ARG A 9 -3.74 3.02 8.84
CA ARG A 9 -4.51 2.83 7.61
C ARG A 9 -3.71 3.29 6.39
N VAL A 10 -4.14 2.88 5.21
CA VAL A 10 -3.55 3.28 3.93
C VAL A 10 -4.43 4.34 3.27
N LYS A 11 -3.80 5.38 2.70
CA LYS A 11 -4.43 6.37 1.82
C LYS A 11 -3.55 6.67 0.60
N ASP A 12 -4.17 7.25 -0.42
CA ASP A 12 -3.53 7.76 -1.64
C ASP A 12 -2.62 6.74 -2.36
N PRO A 13 -3.13 5.54 -2.75
CA PRO A 13 -2.32 4.53 -3.42
C PRO A 13 -2.11 4.86 -4.90
N GLU A 14 -0.84 4.85 -5.29
CA GLU A 14 -0.37 5.02 -6.67
C GLU A 14 0.45 3.80 -7.10
N VAL A 15 0.29 3.39 -8.34
CA VAL A 15 1.12 2.32 -8.94
C VAL A 15 2.40 2.98 -9.46
N VAL A 16 3.55 2.49 -9.00
CA VAL A 16 4.88 3.00 -9.40
C VAL A 16 5.55 2.15 -10.47
N SER A 17 5.18 0.87 -10.55
CA SER A 17 5.60 -0.08 -11.58
C SER A 17 4.58 -1.22 -11.62
N ALA A 18 4.37 -1.78 -12.80
CA ALA A 18 3.51 -2.93 -13.02
C ALA A 18 4.01 -3.72 -14.23
N SER A 19 3.88 -5.05 -14.16
CA SER A 19 4.13 -5.93 -15.29
C SER A 19 3.17 -7.12 -15.21
N PRO A 20 2.22 -7.27 -16.15
CA PRO A 20 1.89 -6.34 -17.24
C PRO A 20 1.26 -5.02 -16.75
N GLU A 21 1.49 -3.92 -17.48
CA GLU A 21 0.93 -2.60 -17.16
C GLU A 21 -0.60 -2.57 -17.32
N ASN A 22 -1.29 -1.83 -16.45
CA ASN A 22 -2.74 -1.58 -16.48
C ASN A 22 -3.66 -2.80 -16.30
N VAL A 23 -3.12 -4.01 -16.12
CA VAL A 23 -3.92 -5.24 -15.96
C VAL A 23 -4.38 -5.41 -14.51
N PHE A 24 -3.47 -5.25 -13.55
CA PHE A 24 -3.74 -5.50 -12.13
C PHE A 24 -3.76 -4.25 -11.26
N ASP A 25 -3.51 -3.07 -11.85
CA ASP A 25 -3.35 -1.79 -11.16
C ASP A 25 -4.51 -1.46 -10.24
N ASN A 26 -5.75 -1.57 -10.74
CA ASN A 26 -6.95 -1.30 -9.95
C ASN A 26 -7.11 -2.31 -8.82
N ALA A 27 -6.87 -3.60 -9.08
CA ALA A 27 -6.93 -4.64 -8.07
C ALA A 27 -5.88 -4.42 -6.97
N ALA A 28 -4.66 -4.06 -7.34
CA ALA A 28 -3.57 -3.74 -6.42
C ALA A 28 -3.91 -2.51 -5.55
N LYS A 29 -4.41 -1.43 -6.14
CA LYS A 29 -4.85 -0.22 -5.42
C LYS A 29 -5.98 -0.53 -4.43
N THR A 30 -6.99 -1.28 -4.86
CA THR A 30 -8.12 -1.66 -3.96
C THR A 30 -7.68 -2.63 -2.87
N ALA A 31 -6.75 -3.54 -3.15
CA ALA A 31 -6.24 -4.49 -2.17
C ALA A 31 -5.45 -3.78 -1.05
N ILE A 32 -4.52 -2.90 -1.40
CA ILE A 32 -3.66 -2.23 -0.42
C ILE A 32 -4.45 -1.28 0.50
N LEU A 33 -5.55 -0.69 0.02
CA LEU A 33 -6.46 0.13 0.85
C LEU A 33 -7.10 -0.63 2.00
N LYS A 34 -7.21 -1.96 1.91
CA LYS A 34 -7.78 -2.81 2.98
C LYS A 34 -6.77 -3.15 4.06
N TRP A 35 -5.49 -2.87 3.86
CA TRP A 35 -4.44 -3.26 4.79
C TRP A 35 -4.34 -2.27 5.95
N LYS A 36 -3.95 -2.80 7.11
CA LYS A 36 -3.61 -2.01 8.28
C LYS A 36 -2.19 -2.34 8.72
N PHE A 37 -1.34 -1.33 8.71
CA PHE A 37 0.06 -1.41 9.10
C PHE A 37 0.25 -1.01 10.56
N LYS A 38 1.36 -1.42 11.16
CA LYS A 38 1.80 -0.84 12.42
C LYS A 38 2.21 0.63 12.17
N PRO A 39 1.66 1.59 12.93
CA PRO A 39 2.10 2.97 12.85
C PRO A 39 3.60 3.08 13.14
N LYS A 40 4.25 4.01 12.45
CA LYS A 40 5.61 4.39 12.82
C LYS A 40 5.51 5.39 13.98
N VAL A 41 6.26 5.16 15.04
CA VAL A 41 6.36 6.08 16.18
C VAL A 41 7.73 6.74 16.13
N VAL A 42 7.75 8.05 16.27
CA VAL A 42 8.97 8.87 16.37
C VAL A 42 8.76 9.78 17.58
N ASP A 43 9.70 9.75 18.52
CA ASP A 43 9.64 10.54 19.78
C ASP A 43 8.34 10.35 20.58
N GLY A 44 7.82 9.12 20.60
CA GLY A 44 6.59 8.76 21.31
C GLY A 44 5.31 9.07 20.54
N GLU A 45 5.38 9.81 19.43
CA GLU A 45 4.22 10.19 18.64
C GLU A 45 4.08 9.34 17.36
N PRO A 46 2.88 8.84 17.01
CA PRO A 46 2.66 8.18 15.74
C PRO A 46 2.75 9.21 14.61
N VAL A 47 3.49 8.89 13.55
CA VAL A 47 3.70 9.76 12.38
C VAL A 47 3.24 9.08 11.10
N GLU A 48 2.75 9.89 10.15
CA GLU A 48 2.49 9.39 8.80
C GLU A 48 3.81 9.05 8.09
N ARG A 49 3.79 8.06 7.19
CA ARG A 49 4.94 7.74 6.36
C ARG A 49 4.52 7.25 4.98
N ARG A 50 5.40 7.45 4.00
CA ARG A 50 5.26 6.86 2.66
C ARG A 50 5.94 5.50 2.58
N ALA A 51 5.37 4.60 1.80
CA ALA A 51 5.90 3.26 1.57
C ALA A 51 5.58 2.74 0.15
N THR A 52 6.29 1.70 -0.26
CA THR A 52 6.02 0.90 -1.45
C THR A 52 5.81 -0.55 -1.04
N GLN A 53 4.98 -1.27 -1.77
CA GLN A 53 4.70 -2.69 -1.58
C GLN A 53 4.55 -3.34 -2.94
N GLU A 54 5.23 -4.48 -3.13
CA GLU A 54 5.06 -5.34 -4.30
C GLU A 54 3.92 -6.34 -4.04
N ILE A 55 3.03 -6.53 -5.01
CA ILE A 55 1.91 -7.46 -4.94
C ILE A 55 2.02 -8.42 -6.12
N GLU A 56 2.20 -9.71 -5.82
CA GLU A 56 2.30 -10.78 -6.82
C GLU A 56 0.91 -11.40 -7.06
N PHE A 57 0.48 -11.44 -8.32
CA PHE A 57 -0.75 -12.11 -8.74
C PHE A 57 -0.43 -13.49 -9.30
N LYS A 58 -1.05 -14.53 -8.74
CA LYS A 58 -0.90 -15.92 -9.21
C LYS A 58 -2.22 -16.41 -9.75
N LEU A 59 -2.18 -17.04 -10.92
CA LEU A 59 -3.32 -17.78 -11.45
C LEU A 59 -3.49 -19.04 -10.62
N ALA A 60 -4.68 -19.21 -10.05
CA ALA A 60 -5.07 -20.49 -9.47
C ALA A 60 -5.24 -21.51 -10.61
N ARG A 61 -4.75 -22.73 -10.39
CA ARG A 61 -4.94 -23.86 -11.30
C ARG A 61 -6.31 -24.49 -11.10
#